data_AF-A0A963BUM4-F1
#
_entry.id   AF-A0A963BUM4-F1
#
_cell.length_a   1.000
_cell.length_b   1.000
_cell.length_c   1.000
_cell.angle_alpha   90.00
_cell.angle_beta   90.00
_cell.angle_gamma   90.00
#
_symmetry.space_group_name_H-M   'P 1'
#
loop_
_entity.id
_entity.type
_entity.pdbx_description
1 polymer ?
#
loop_
_entity_poly.entity_id
_entity_poly.type
_entity_poly.pdbx_seq_one_letter_code
_entity_poly.pdbx_strand_id
1 'polypeptide(L)'
;MPTLNDNLTWNDVGAIKTGPATHVRDAFWCNTATREHLPAGMQLYKFSSFDRLNSNIYLDGRQRVSPWWSPTLPFKDDIGIDGKKHMADSLGVSLREWARVTSVLNEAWSSIAWILYIQLKVPAYGFYGGFKSLPRRASRPGASMRYGAEAAGTTQNLPGGGGSYQLYIPGLKMEHLTFVKAEFVRPRAA
;
A
#
# COMPACT_ATOMS: atom_id res chain seq x y z
N MET A 1 7.10 -18.57 -17.70
CA MET A 1 7.29 -17.11 -17.55
C MET A 1 8.42 -16.90 -16.54
N PRO A 2 9.42 -16.07 -16.82
CA PRO A 2 10.47 -15.77 -15.85
C PRO A 2 9.89 -15.08 -14.61
N THR A 3 10.48 -15.34 -13.43
CA THR A 3 10.11 -14.69 -12.18
C THR A 3 10.56 -13.23 -12.20
N LEU A 4 9.64 -12.30 -11.96
CA LEU A 4 9.94 -10.87 -11.91
C LEU A 4 10.85 -10.57 -10.70
N ASN A 5 11.86 -9.72 -10.89
CA ASN A 5 12.79 -9.24 -9.85
C ASN A 5 13.67 -10.31 -9.20
N ASP A 6 13.85 -11.47 -9.83
CA ASP A 6 14.68 -12.54 -9.26
C ASP A 6 16.13 -12.11 -9.04
N ASN A 7 16.65 -11.24 -9.89
CA ASN A 7 18.01 -10.71 -9.79
C ASN A 7 18.20 -9.58 -8.77
N LEU A 8 17.14 -9.11 -8.10
CA LEU A 8 17.22 -7.96 -7.20
C LEU A 8 17.41 -8.38 -5.74
N THR A 9 18.33 -7.71 -5.06
CA THR A 9 18.58 -7.82 -3.62
C THR A 9 17.94 -6.67 -2.85
N TRP A 10 17.94 -6.76 -1.51
CA TRP A 10 17.48 -5.63 -0.68
C TRP A 10 18.37 -4.39 -0.85
N ASN A 11 19.67 -4.56 -1.08
CA ASN A 11 20.56 -3.43 -1.32
C ASN A 11 20.17 -2.67 -2.60
N ASP A 12 19.86 -3.40 -3.67
CA ASP A 12 19.41 -2.82 -4.94
C ASP A 12 18.09 -2.08 -4.77
N VAL A 13 17.10 -2.75 -4.18
CA VAL A 13 15.75 -2.21 -4.05
C VAL A 13 15.68 -1.07 -3.05
N GLY A 14 16.33 -1.22 -1.90
CA GLY A 14 16.41 -0.18 -0.89
C GLY A 14 17.13 1.07 -1.39
N ALA A 15 17.98 0.98 -2.42
CA ALA A 15 18.67 2.13 -3.04
C ALA A 15 17.86 2.81 -4.17
N ILE A 16 16.67 2.31 -4.53
CA ILE A 16 15.82 2.97 -5.52
C ILE A 16 15.35 4.32 -4.96
N LYS A 17 15.63 5.40 -5.70
CA LYS A 17 15.20 6.76 -5.33
C LYS A 17 13.69 6.91 -5.45
N THR A 18 13.08 7.50 -4.42
CA THR A 18 11.65 7.88 -4.35
C THR A 18 11.45 9.39 -4.32
N GLY A 19 12.53 10.17 -4.27
CA GLY A 19 12.56 11.64 -4.27
C GLY A 19 14.00 12.15 -4.31
N PRO A 20 14.21 13.49 -4.18
CA PRO A 20 15.55 14.08 -4.26
C PRO A 20 16.57 13.52 -3.25
N ALA A 21 16.10 13.17 -2.04
CA ALA A 21 16.93 12.65 -0.95
C ALA A 21 16.28 11.46 -0.22
N THR A 22 15.29 10.80 -0.83
CA THR A 22 14.59 9.66 -0.24
C THR A 22 14.69 8.43 -1.12
N HIS A 23 14.77 7.27 -0.49
CA HIS A 23 14.85 5.97 -1.12
C HIS A 23 13.78 5.03 -0.56
N VAL A 24 13.54 3.91 -1.26
CA VAL A 24 12.59 2.88 -0.81
C VAL A 24 12.89 2.40 0.60
N ARG A 25 14.17 2.22 0.97
CA ARG A 25 14.55 1.79 2.33
C ARG A 25 14.04 2.72 3.42
N ASP A 26 13.91 4.02 3.12
CA ASP A 26 13.53 5.02 4.11
C ASP A 26 12.07 4.87 4.55
N ALA A 27 11.24 4.19 3.73
CA ALA A 27 9.86 3.88 4.05
C ALA A 27 9.70 2.69 5.01
N PHE A 28 10.68 1.79 5.07
CA PHE A 28 10.60 0.58 5.89
C PHE A 28 11.15 0.80 7.30
N TRP A 29 10.48 0.23 8.29
CA TRP A 29 10.92 0.21 9.68
C TRP A 29 12.34 -0.38 9.77
N CYS A 30 13.20 0.27 10.56
CA CYS A 30 14.62 -0.06 10.66
C CYS A 30 15.41 -0.08 9.33
N ASN A 31 14.87 0.49 8.24
CA ASN A 31 15.46 0.42 6.89
C ASN A 31 15.65 -1.04 6.39
N THR A 32 14.78 -1.95 6.83
CA THR A 32 14.88 -3.38 6.51
C THR A 32 13.61 -3.90 5.89
N ALA A 33 13.76 -4.73 4.87
CA ALA A 33 12.69 -5.55 4.32
C ALA A 33 13.22 -6.96 4.02
N THR A 34 12.32 -7.92 4.03
CA THR A 34 12.58 -9.31 3.68
C THR A 34 12.21 -9.55 2.22
N ARG A 35 13.07 -10.25 1.47
CA ARG A 35 12.82 -10.59 0.06
C ARG A 35 11.90 -11.82 0.02
N GLU A 36 10.70 -11.64 -0.52
CA GLU A 36 9.65 -12.64 -0.51
C GLU A 36 9.28 -13.09 -1.92
N HIS A 37 9.19 -14.41 -2.09
CA HIS A 37 8.67 -15.00 -3.31
C HIS A 37 7.14 -14.93 -3.30
N LEU A 38 6.58 -14.25 -4.29
CA LEU A 38 5.14 -14.10 -4.50
C LEU A 38 4.75 -14.98 -5.69
N PRO A 39 3.95 -16.04 -5.48
CA PRO A 39 3.58 -16.94 -6.56
C PRO A 39 2.66 -16.24 -7.57
N ALA A 40 2.69 -16.70 -8.82
CA ALA A 40 1.64 -16.36 -9.78
C ALA A 40 0.27 -16.74 -9.19
N GLY A 41 -0.74 -15.93 -9.45
CA GLY A 41 -2.08 -16.09 -8.90
C GLY A 41 -2.29 -15.47 -7.53
N MET A 42 -1.23 -14.99 -6.85
CA MET A 42 -1.39 -14.27 -5.59
C MET A 42 -2.22 -12.99 -5.79
N GLN A 43 -3.25 -12.81 -4.98
CA GLN A 43 -4.09 -11.61 -4.98
C GLN A 43 -3.52 -10.56 -4.04
N LEU A 44 -3.42 -9.33 -4.55
CA LEU A 44 -2.95 -8.17 -3.82
C LEU A 44 -4.00 -7.07 -3.87
N TYR A 45 -4.01 -6.21 -2.87
CA TYR A 45 -4.90 -5.08 -2.80
C TYR A 45 -4.16 -3.79 -2.44
N LYS A 46 -4.77 -2.65 -2.75
CA LYS A 46 -4.34 -1.34 -2.24
C LYS A 46 -5.52 -0.40 -2.05
N PHE A 47 -5.41 0.50 -1.10
CA PHE A 47 -6.34 1.61 -0.94
C PHE A 47 -6.05 2.73 -1.95
N SER A 48 -7.10 3.34 -2.50
CA SER A 48 -7.04 4.27 -3.63
C SER A 48 -8.12 5.34 -3.54
N SER A 49 -7.85 6.52 -4.09
CA SER A 49 -8.89 7.54 -4.33
C SER A 49 -9.77 7.23 -5.54
N PHE A 50 -9.34 6.29 -6.40
CA PHE A 50 -9.95 5.97 -7.68
C PHE A 50 -10.37 4.50 -7.73
N ASP A 51 -11.42 4.21 -8.49
CA ASP A 51 -12.02 2.88 -8.76
C ASP A 51 -11.30 2.08 -9.85
N ARG A 52 -10.21 2.62 -10.40
CA ARG A 52 -9.43 2.01 -11.47
C ARG A 52 -7.95 2.06 -11.16
N LEU A 53 -7.19 1.12 -11.74
CA LEU A 53 -5.73 1.23 -11.76
C LEU A 53 -5.38 2.48 -12.55
N ASN A 54 -4.94 3.52 -11.85
CA ASN A 54 -4.62 4.78 -12.49
C ASN A 54 -3.44 4.58 -13.45
N SER A 55 -3.71 4.65 -14.75
CA SER A 55 -2.74 4.55 -15.84
C SER A 55 -1.86 5.80 -15.97
N ASN A 56 -2.18 6.87 -15.24
CA ASN A 56 -1.62 8.20 -15.46
C ASN A 56 -0.29 8.45 -14.73
N ILE A 57 0.31 7.44 -14.08
CA ILE A 57 1.65 7.56 -13.53
C ILE A 57 2.65 7.12 -14.59
N TYR A 58 3.15 8.09 -15.34
CA TYR A 58 4.24 7.94 -16.29
C TYR A 58 5.53 8.42 -15.62
N LEU A 59 6.45 7.50 -15.36
CA LEU A 59 7.88 7.81 -15.16
C LEU A 59 8.58 7.26 -16.41
N ASP A 60 9.30 8.12 -17.12
CA ASP A 60 10.03 7.78 -18.35
C ASP A 60 9.13 7.27 -19.50
N GLY A 61 7.91 7.80 -19.61
CA GLY A 61 7.00 7.48 -20.73
C GLY A 61 6.35 6.09 -20.69
N ARG A 62 6.48 5.34 -19.58
CA ARG A 62 5.87 4.01 -19.42
C ARG A 62 4.77 4.04 -18.36
N GLN A 63 3.61 3.46 -18.68
CA GLN A 63 2.49 3.27 -17.75
C GLN A 63 2.93 2.37 -16.59
N ARG A 64 3.19 2.96 -15.42
CA ARG A 64 3.61 2.22 -14.24
C ARG A 64 2.42 1.98 -13.31
N VAL A 65 2.38 0.76 -12.79
CA VAL A 65 1.53 0.41 -11.67
C VAL A 65 2.28 0.78 -10.39
N SER A 66 1.57 1.22 -9.35
CA SER A 66 2.16 1.38 -8.01
C SER A 66 2.99 0.13 -7.66
N PRO A 67 4.21 0.27 -7.12
CA PRO A 67 4.96 -0.87 -6.60
C PRO A 67 4.48 -1.29 -5.20
N TRP A 68 3.70 -0.44 -4.51
CA TRP A 68 3.21 -0.68 -3.15
C TRP A 68 1.86 -1.40 -3.16
N TRP A 69 1.81 -2.55 -2.49
CA TRP A 69 0.66 -3.44 -2.40
C TRP A 69 0.61 -4.20 -1.08
N SER A 70 -0.59 -4.58 -0.63
CA SER A 70 -0.77 -5.50 0.49
C SER A 70 -1.35 -6.83 0.01
N PRO A 71 -1.05 -7.95 0.68
CA PRO A 71 -1.62 -9.26 0.38
C PRO A 71 -3.11 -9.30 0.74
N THR A 72 -3.96 -9.86 -0.13
CA THR A 72 -5.40 -9.94 0.13
C THR A 72 -5.71 -10.94 1.25
N LEU A 73 -5.05 -12.09 1.19
CA LEU A 73 -5.10 -13.13 2.23
C LEU A 73 -4.04 -12.85 3.31
N PRO A 74 -4.16 -13.45 4.51
CA PRO A 74 -3.11 -13.40 5.52
C PRO A 74 -1.76 -13.84 4.95
N PHE A 75 -0.72 -13.08 5.26
CA PHE A 75 0.63 -13.32 4.78
C PHE A 75 1.63 -12.82 5.81
N LYS A 76 2.32 -13.76 6.45
CA LYS A 76 3.21 -13.48 7.59
C LYS A 76 2.45 -12.68 8.67
N ASP A 77 2.95 -11.50 9.01
CA ASP A 77 2.39 -10.63 10.04
C ASP A 77 1.19 -9.78 9.56
N ASP A 78 0.86 -9.79 8.26
CA ASP A 78 -0.33 -9.11 7.73
C ASP A 78 -1.55 -10.04 7.79
N ILE A 79 -2.62 -9.56 8.41
CA ILE A 79 -3.89 -10.29 8.60
C ILE A 79 -4.78 -10.30 7.34
N GLY A 80 -4.35 -9.70 6.23
CA GLY A 80 -5.12 -9.57 5.00
C GLY A 80 -6.23 -8.54 5.10
N ILE A 81 -6.97 -8.34 4.01
CA ILE A 81 -8.01 -7.30 3.96
C ILE A 81 -9.22 -7.64 4.83
N ASP A 82 -9.65 -8.90 4.84
CA ASP A 82 -10.84 -9.31 5.60
C ASP A 82 -10.56 -9.25 7.11
N GLY A 83 -9.35 -9.64 7.54
CA GLY A 83 -8.89 -9.41 8.91
C GLY A 83 -8.89 -7.92 9.28
N LYS A 84 -8.46 -7.03 8.37
CA LYS A 84 -8.50 -5.58 8.60
C LYS A 84 -9.92 -5.03 8.68
N LYS A 85 -10.86 -5.56 7.89
CA LYS A 85 -12.30 -5.22 7.99
C LYS A 85 -12.85 -5.62 9.35
N HIS A 86 -12.62 -6.86 9.78
CA HIS A 86 -13.06 -7.35 11.09
C HIS A 86 -12.45 -6.57 12.26
N MET A 87 -11.16 -6.22 12.19
CA MET A 87 -10.51 -5.38 13.20
C MET A 87 -11.10 -3.98 13.26
N ALA A 88 -11.35 -3.35 12.10
CA ALA A 88 -11.99 -2.02 12.06
C ALA A 88 -13.39 -2.05 12.71
N ASP A 89 -14.19 -3.06 12.37
CA ASP A 89 -15.53 -3.23 12.94
C ASP A 89 -15.49 -3.45 14.45
N SER A 90 -14.61 -4.34 14.92
CA SER A 90 -14.44 -4.68 16.34
C SER A 90 -13.95 -3.51 17.18
N LEU A 91 -13.13 -2.63 16.60
CA LEU A 91 -12.62 -1.42 17.25
C LEU A 91 -13.59 -0.23 17.14
N GLY A 92 -14.73 -0.39 16.47
CA GLY A 92 -15.69 0.70 16.29
C GLY A 92 -15.19 1.82 15.37
N VAL A 93 -14.13 1.60 14.59
CA VAL A 93 -13.55 2.60 13.68
C VAL A 93 -14.00 2.35 12.24
N SER A 94 -13.83 3.34 11.37
CA SER A 94 -14.04 3.11 9.94
C SER A 94 -12.87 2.31 9.35
N LEU A 95 -13.16 1.53 8.30
CA LEU A 95 -12.10 0.83 7.55
C LEU A 95 -11.07 1.81 6.97
N ARG A 96 -11.48 3.03 6.60
CA ARG A 96 -10.56 4.02 6.04
C ARG A 96 -9.61 4.56 7.11
N GLU A 97 -10.09 4.83 8.32
CA GLU A 97 -9.23 5.23 9.44
C GLU A 97 -8.27 4.11 9.80
N TRP A 98 -8.76 2.87 9.86
CA TRP A 98 -7.92 1.70 10.10
C TRP A 98 -6.89 1.47 8.99
N ALA A 99 -7.27 1.71 7.73
CA ALA A 99 -6.38 1.67 6.58
C ALA A 99 -5.26 2.72 6.66
N ARG A 100 -5.55 3.93 7.15
CA ARG A 100 -4.50 4.95 7.34
C ARG A 100 -3.43 4.48 8.30
N VAL A 101 -3.85 3.84 9.38
CA VAL A 101 -2.94 3.30 10.38
C VAL A 101 -2.14 2.15 9.79
N THR A 102 -2.82 1.12 9.28
CA THR A 102 -2.19 -0.15 8.82
C THR A 102 -1.45 -0.06 7.50
N SER A 103 -1.74 0.95 6.68
CA SER A 103 -1.06 1.19 5.40
C SER A 103 -0.22 2.48 5.40
N VAL A 104 -0.11 3.16 6.54
CA VAL A 104 0.63 4.43 6.71
C VAL A 104 0.29 5.45 5.60
N LEU A 105 -1.00 5.67 5.36
CA LEU A 105 -1.49 6.54 4.29
C LEU A 105 -1.84 7.93 4.83
N ASN A 106 -1.02 8.92 4.49
CA ASN A 106 -1.24 10.32 4.83
C ASN A 106 -2.57 10.84 4.30
N GLU A 107 -3.23 11.72 5.07
CA GLU A 107 -4.52 12.34 4.73
C GLU A 107 -4.51 13.13 3.43
N ALA A 108 -3.36 13.69 3.04
CA ALA A 108 -3.21 14.44 1.81
C ALA A 108 -2.91 13.57 0.57
N TRP A 109 -2.64 12.27 0.73
CA TRP A 109 -2.22 11.40 -0.37
C TRP A 109 -3.38 10.65 -1.03
N SER A 110 -4.38 10.28 -0.25
CA SER A 110 -5.48 9.44 -0.71
C SER A 110 -6.73 9.66 0.12
N SER A 111 -7.88 9.66 -0.55
CA SER A 111 -9.19 9.62 0.10
C SER A 111 -9.56 8.24 0.62
N ILE A 112 -8.87 7.20 0.13
CA ILE A 112 -9.12 5.80 0.47
C ILE A 112 -10.59 5.42 0.15
N ALA A 113 -11.13 5.99 -0.93
CA ALA A 113 -12.50 5.73 -1.37
C ALA A 113 -12.72 4.33 -1.93
N TRP A 114 -11.65 3.73 -2.42
CA TRP A 114 -11.71 2.45 -3.10
C TRP A 114 -10.62 1.52 -2.61
N ILE A 115 -10.91 0.23 -2.64
CA ILE A 115 -9.93 -0.84 -2.55
C ILE A 115 -9.79 -1.43 -3.95
N LEU A 116 -8.58 -1.41 -4.50
CA LEU A 116 -8.28 -2.01 -5.79
C LEU A 116 -7.66 -3.38 -5.56
N TYR A 117 -8.20 -4.39 -6.24
CA TYR A 117 -7.71 -5.77 -6.17
C TYR A 117 -7.07 -6.15 -7.50
N ILE A 118 -5.91 -6.78 -7.42
CA ILE A 118 -5.17 -7.33 -8.56
C ILE A 118 -4.76 -8.76 -8.27
N GLN A 119 -4.41 -9.49 -9.32
CA GLN A 119 -3.80 -10.81 -9.25
C GLN A 119 -2.51 -10.82 -10.07
N LEU A 120 -1.43 -11.38 -9.50
CA LEU A 120 -0.17 -11.55 -10.23
C LEU A 120 -0.35 -12.60 -11.35
N LYS A 121 0.01 -12.25 -12.58
CA LYS A 121 0.04 -13.18 -13.73
C LYS A 121 1.32 -14.02 -13.79
N VAL A 122 2.40 -13.49 -13.21
CA VAL A 122 3.73 -14.10 -13.18
C VAL A 122 4.21 -14.13 -11.74
N PRO A 123 5.05 -15.12 -11.34
CA PRO A 123 5.69 -15.06 -10.05
C PRO A 123 6.61 -13.84 -9.96
N ALA A 124 6.78 -13.27 -8.77
CA ALA A 124 7.58 -12.08 -8.55
C ALA A 124 8.29 -12.13 -7.19
N TYR A 125 9.42 -11.47 -7.07
CA TYR A 125 9.96 -11.10 -5.77
C TYR A 125 9.49 -9.71 -5.34
N GLY A 126 8.94 -9.64 -4.14
CA GLY A 126 8.59 -8.41 -3.44
C GLY A 126 9.41 -8.25 -2.17
N PHE A 127 9.43 -7.04 -1.62
CA PHE A 127 10.15 -6.70 -0.40
C PHE A 127 9.14 -6.36 0.68
N TYR A 128 9.05 -7.24 1.68
CA TYR A 128 8.04 -7.22 2.74
C TYR A 128 8.61 -6.69 4.04
N GLY A 129 7.90 -5.78 4.69
CA GLY A 129 8.29 -5.28 6.00
C GLY A 129 7.30 -4.28 6.57
N GLY A 130 7.49 -3.97 7.85
CA GLY A 130 6.76 -2.91 8.53
C GLY A 130 7.18 -1.54 8.01
N PHE A 131 6.29 -0.57 8.02
CA PHE A 131 6.56 0.79 7.56
C PHE A 131 6.96 1.72 8.72
N LYS A 132 7.76 2.74 8.42
CA LYS A 132 8.03 3.80 9.39
C LYS A 132 6.77 4.63 9.64
N SER A 133 6.71 5.17 10.85
CA SER A 133 5.76 6.23 11.19
C SER A 133 5.89 7.38 10.19
N LEU A 134 4.75 7.94 9.79
CA LEU A 134 4.68 9.16 8.98
C LEU A 134 3.74 10.15 9.66
N PRO A 135 3.94 11.47 9.43
CA PRO A 135 2.95 12.47 9.79
C PRO A 135 1.59 12.10 9.20
N ARG A 136 0.53 12.19 10.02
CA ARG A 136 -0.84 11.94 9.56
C ARG A 136 -1.27 12.93 8.49
N ARG A 137 -0.84 14.18 8.65
CA ARG A 137 -1.01 15.28 7.68
C ARG A 137 0.36 15.70 7.18
N ALA A 138 0.48 15.93 5.87
CA ALA A 138 1.72 16.45 5.31
C ALA A 138 2.00 17.85 5.89
N SER A 139 3.27 18.21 6.04
CA SER A 139 3.71 19.55 6.45
C SER A 139 3.45 20.63 5.40
N ARG A 140 3.03 20.25 4.19
CA ARG A 140 2.63 21.20 3.13
C ARG A 140 1.16 21.60 3.30
N PRO A 141 0.77 22.84 2.97
CA PRO A 141 -0.62 23.23 2.89
C PRO A 141 -1.32 22.36 1.84
N GLY A 142 -2.22 21.49 2.30
CA GLY A 142 -3.03 20.64 1.46
C GLY A 142 -4.28 20.28 2.23
N ALA A 143 -5.45 20.46 1.61
CA ALA A 143 -6.70 20.00 2.19
C ALA A 143 -6.64 18.47 2.35
N SER A 144 -7.08 17.97 3.51
CA SER A 144 -7.29 16.55 3.72
C SER A 144 -8.13 15.97 2.58
N MET A 145 -7.69 14.86 1.99
CA MET A 145 -8.48 14.14 0.98
C MET A 145 -9.55 13.24 1.63
N ARG A 146 -9.77 13.31 2.94
CA ARG A 146 -10.84 12.54 3.61
C ARG A 146 -12.17 12.73 2.88
N TYR A 147 -12.90 11.64 2.76
CA TYR A 147 -14.15 11.62 2.02
C TYR A 147 -15.30 11.92 2.97
N GLY A 148 -15.99 13.05 2.76
CA GLY A 148 -17.12 13.47 3.59
C GLY A 148 -16.73 13.89 5.02
N ALA A 149 -17.69 13.77 5.95
CA ALA A 149 -17.54 14.15 7.37
C ALA A 149 -16.91 13.04 8.24
N GLU A 150 -16.02 12.22 7.67
CA GLU A 150 -15.41 11.11 8.40
C GLU A 150 -14.52 11.58 9.56
N ALA A 151 -14.77 11.04 10.75
CA ALA A 151 -13.98 11.33 11.94
C ALA A 151 -12.50 10.97 11.74
N ALA A 152 -11.62 11.84 12.25
CA ALA A 152 -10.18 11.60 12.26
C ALA A 152 -9.74 11.14 13.64
N GLY A 153 -8.86 10.14 13.70
CA GLY A 153 -8.09 9.88 14.90
C GLY A 153 -7.28 11.11 15.34
N THR A 154 -7.02 11.21 16.63
CA THR A 154 -6.47 12.40 17.30
C THR A 154 -4.94 12.48 17.24
N THR A 155 -4.26 11.44 16.76
CA THR A 155 -2.79 11.37 16.76
C THR A 155 -2.18 12.22 15.65
N GLN A 156 -1.09 12.92 15.96
CA GLN A 156 -0.36 13.69 14.94
C GLN A 156 0.37 12.80 13.93
N ASN A 157 0.79 11.61 14.37
CA ASN A 157 1.52 10.64 13.56
C ASN A 157 0.70 9.36 13.36
N LEU A 158 0.92 8.71 12.21
CA LEU A 158 0.51 7.33 11.97
C LEU A 158 1.61 6.43 12.58
N PRO A 159 1.25 5.46 13.45
CA PRO A 159 2.22 4.80 14.31
C PRO A 159 3.30 3.99 13.56
N GLY A 160 2.97 3.46 12.37
CA GLY A 160 3.87 2.53 11.66
C GLY A 160 4.20 1.29 12.49
N GLY A 161 5.32 0.63 12.19
CA GLY A 161 5.86 -0.50 12.95
C GLY A 161 5.09 -1.81 12.78
N GLY A 162 5.11 -2.64 13.84
CA GLY A 162 4.69 -4.06 13.85
C GLY A 162 3.20 -4.36 13.63
N GLY A 163 2.43 -3.42 13.09
CA GLY A 163 1.05 -3.62 12.63
C GLY A 163 0.76 -3.02 11.26
N SER A 164 1.78 -2.50 10.56
CA SER A 164 1.64 -1.79 9.28
C SER A 164 2.60 -2.36 8.24
N TYR A 165 2.21 -3.46 7.60
CA TYR A 165 3.04 -4.19 6.64
C TYR A 165 2.54 -3.99 5.20
N GLN A 166 3.49 -3.90 4.26
CA GLN A 166 3.19 -3.98 2.83
C GLN A 166 4.35 -4.60 2.05
N LEU A 167 4.08 -4.91 0.80
CA LEU A 167 5.03 -5.34 -0.20
C LEU A 167 5.42 -4.15 -1.08
N TYR A 168 6.73 -4.00 -1.32
CA TYR A 168 7.26 -3.25 -2.44
C TYR A 168 7.67 -4.20 -3.56
N ILE A 169 7.02 -4.11 -4.72
CA ILE A 169 7.28 -4.95 -5.89
C ILE A 169 7.81 -4.07 -7.01
N PRO A 170 9.14 -3.94 -7.19
CA PRO A 170 9.71 -3.09 -8.23
C PRO A 170 9.35 -3.59 -9.62
N GLY A 171 9.36 -2.68 -10.60
CA GLY A 171 9.17 -3.04 -12.01
C GLY A 171 7.79 -3.61 -12.37
N LEU A 172 6.80 -3.50 -11.49
CA LEU A 172 5.45 -3.96 -11.75
C LEU A 172 4.81 -3.16 -12.90
N LYS A 173 4.18 -3.87 -13.83
CA LYS A 173 3.52 -3.33 -15.03
C LYS A 173 2.15 -3.95 -15.21
N MET A 174 1.30 -3.32 -16.01
CA MET A 174 -0.04 -3.85 -16.32
C MET A 174 -0.01 -5.26 -16.93
N GLU A 175 1.01 -5.59 -17.74
CA GLU A 175 1.17 -6.92 -18.33
C GLU A 175 1.41 -8.03 -17.29
N HIS A 176 1.96 -7.70 -16.12
CA HIS A 176 2.20 -8.63 -15.03
C HIS A 176 0.95 -8.91 -14.19
N LEU A 177 -0.16 -8.22 -14.44
CA LEU A 177 -1.31 -8.17 -13.54
C LEU A 177 -2.63 -8.44 -14.26
N THR A 178 -3.57 -9.03 -13.53
CA THR A 178 -5.00 -9.01 -13.84
C THR A 178 -5.69 -8.08 -12.86
N PHE A 179 -6.45 -7.09 -13.35
CA PHE A 179 -7.34 -6.33 -12.50
C PHE A 179 -8.54 -7.20 -12.12
N VAL A 180 -8.80 -7.35 -10.82
CA VAL A 180 -9.87 -8.23 -10.33
C VAL A 180 -11.14 -7.44 -10.11
N LYS A 181 -11.08 -6.41 -9.27
CA LYS A 181 -12.23 -5.54 -8.94
C LYS A 181 -11.78 -4.26 -8.26
N ALA A 182 -12.70 -3.30 -8.19
CA ALA A 182 -12.67 -2.21 -7.23
C ALA A 182 -13.85 -2.32 -6.28
N GLU A 183 -13.60 -2.06 -5.00
CA GLU A 183 -14.61 -2.07 -3.94
C GLU A 183 -14.69 -0.68 -3.32
N PHE A 184 -15.88 -0.08 -3.34
CA PHE A 184 -16.10 1.21 -2.68
C PHE A 184 -16.11 1.02 -1.17
N VAL A 185 -15.27 1.76 -0.45
CA VAL A 185 -15.23 1.73 1.01
C VAL A 185 -16.32 2.64 1.55
N ARG A 186 -17.44 2.07 2.00
CA ARG A 186 -18.54 2.88 2.55
C ARG A 186 -18.04 3.69 3.76
N PRO A 187 -18.37 4.99 3.85
CA PRO A 187 -18.17 5.74 5.09
C PRO A 187 -18.98 5.08 6.20
N ARG A 188 -18.41 4.96 7.39
CA ARG A 188 -19.20 4.67 8.59
C ARG A 188 -19.90 5.98 8.98
N ALA A 189 -21.22 5.94 9.17
CA ALA A 189 -21.94 7.08 9.74
C ALA A 189 -21.34 7.37 11.13
N ALA A 190 -21.06 8.65 11.39
CA ALA A 190 -20.55 9.14 12.67
C ALA A 190 -21.58 8.92 13.78
#